data_AF-A0A8J5NQJ2-F1
#
_entry.id   AF-A0A8J5NQJ2-F1
#
_cell.length_a   1.000
_cell.length_b   1.000
_cell.length_c   1.000
_cell.angle_alpha   90.00
_cell.angle_beta   90.00
_cell.angle_gamma   90.00
#
_symmetry.space_group_name_H-M   'P 1'
#
loop_
_entity.id
_entity.type
_entity.pdbx_description
1 polymer ?
#
loop_
_entity_poly.entity_id
_entity_poly.type
_entity_poly.pdbx_seq_one_letter_code
_entity_poly.pdbx_strand_id
1 'polypeptide(L)'
;MINPLSSLSLEVAEESLPGYVSQGPSSTHSSDNNSESDEVSEVQSSRELYHSIPFDQEIRLMSTPPPHVNWIEMNTPQLNLRKIRQYEEYVALRIECSVASGTPLTPSVSHINEKVRKAHSTLALNGITATQEMRLLKEKNLRRSARDQGTTIIANYGPITVYNARLRVAKDQHN
;
A
#
# COMPACT_ATOMS: atom_id res chain seq x y z
N MET A 1 -25.01 12.01 39.16
CA MET A 1 -25.02 12.10 37.68
C MET A 1 -23.61 11.80 37.20
N ILE A 2 -23.43 10.73 36.43
CA ILE A 2 -22.11 10.28 35.95
C ILE A 2 -21.81 11.04 34.66
N ASN A 3 -20.65 11.68 34.57
CA ASN A 3 -20.27 12.53 33.45
C ASN A 3 -19.88 11.63 32.24
N PRO A 4 -20.61 11.66 31.11
CA PRO A 4 -20.42 10.70 30.01
C PRO A 4 -19.10 10.88 29.24
N LEU A 5 -18.33 11.94 29.53
CA LEU A 5 -17.05 12.22 28.89
C LEU A 5 -15.84 11.72 29.71
N SER A 6 -16.06 11.14 30.89
CA SER A 6 -14.97 10.67 31.76
C SER A 6 -14.15 9.51 31.16
N SER A 7 -14.67 8.82 30.14
CA SER A 7 -13.99 7.71 29.47
C SER A 7 -12.96 8.15 28.41
N LEU A 8 -12.93 9.44 28.05
CA LEU A 8 -12.02 9.98 27.04
C LEU A 8 -10.72 10.54 27.63
N SER A 9 -10.65 10.67 28.96
CA SER A 9 -9.46 11.17 29.67
C SER A 9 -8.55 10.05 30.18
N LEU A 10 -8.79 8.80 29.74
CA LEU A 10 -7.95 7.67 30.12
C LEU A 10 -6.70 7.70 29.21
N GLU A 11 -5.59 8.22 29.75
CA GLU A 11 -4.29 8.12 29.09
C GLU A 11 -3.93 6.63 28.91
N VAL A 12 -3.85 6.21 27.64
CA VAL A 12 -3.43 4.86 27.27
C VAL A 12 -1.92 4.88 27.15
N ALA A 13 -1.24 4.07 27.96
CA ALA A 13 0.22 3.96 27.93
C ALA A 13 0.70 3.59 26.52
N GLU A 14 1.64 4.34 25.96
CA GLU A 14 2.10 4.18 24.56
C GLU A 14 2.64 2.78 24.26
N GLU A 15 3.16 2.08 25.27
CA GLU A 15 3.61 0.69 25.20
C GLU A 15 2.50 -0.32 24.84
N SER A 16 1.23 0.05 25.07
CA SER A 16 0.08 -0.79 24.76
C SER A 16 -0.46 -0.58 23.33
N LEU A 17 0.13 0.33 22.56
CA LEU A 17 -0.25 0.58 21.18
C LEU A 17 0.38 -0.45 20.24
N PRO A 18 -0.41 -1.06 19.34
CA PRO A 18 0.10 -2.01 18.38
C PRO A 18 1.07 -1.32 17.41
N GLY A 19 2.34 -1.71 17.45
CA GLY A 19 3.40 -1.15 16.61
C GLY A 19 4.35 -0.19 17.33
N TYR A 20 4.21 0.02 18.64
CA TYR A 20 5.19 0.76 19.42
C TYR A 20 6.51 -0.02 19.49
N VAL A 21 7.61 0.62 19.08
CA VAL A 21 8.97 0.06 19.14
C VAL A 21 9.77 0.91 20.12
N SER A 22 10.08 0.35 21.29
CA SER A 22 10.87 1.02 22.32
C SER A 22 12.26 1.37 21.76
N GLN A 23 12.63 2.64 21.78
CA GLN A 23 14.00 3.06 21.47
C GLN A 23 14.93 2.59 22.60
N GLY A 24 15.62 1.46 22.37
CA GLY A 24 16.70 0.99 23.24
C GLY A 24 17.90 1.94 23.21
N PRO A 25 18.77 1.89 24.24
CA PRO A 25 19.90 2.80 24.35
C PRO A 25 20.87 2.62 23.18
N SER A 26 21.21 3.76 22.56
CA SER A 26 22.22 3.90 21.50
C SER A 26 23.55 3.29 21.95
N SER A 27 23.95 2.21 21.27
CA SER A 27 25.28 1.63 21.42
C SER A 27 26.24 2.37 20.50
N THR A 28 27.06 3.24 21.07
CA THR A 28 28.25 3.79 20.44
C THR A 28 29.36 2.75 20.42
N HIS A 29 29.72 2.24 19.24
CA HIS A 29 31.05 1.66 19.03
C HIS A 29 31.65 2.17 17.72
N SER A 30 32.80 2.82 17.89
CA SER A 30 33.67 3.32 16.85
C SER A 30 34.56 2.23 16.28
N SER A 31 35.19 2.58 15.15
CA SER A 31 36.53 2.16 14.69
C SER A 31 36.62 0.98 13.72
N ASP A 32 36.97 1.38 12.49
CA ASP A 32 38.18 1.01 11.74
C ASP A 32 38.37 -0.41 11.16
N ASN A 33 38.46 -0.36 9.82
CA ASN A 33 39.51 -0.91 8.95
C ASN A 33 39.78 -2.43 8.88
N ASN A 34 39.55 -2.91 7.66
CA ASN A 34 40.38 -3.78 6.80
C ASN A 34 40.62 -5.25 7.13
N SER A 35 40.55 -6.02 6.02
CA SER A 35 41.10 -7.36 5.77
C SER A 35 40.48 -8.50 6.60
N GLU A 36 40.09 -9.64 6.06
CA GLU A 36 40.69 -10.45 4.99
C GLU A 36 39.60 -11.25 4.26
N SER A 37 39.81 -11.41 2.95
CA SER A 37 39.12 -12.35 2.08
C SER A 37 39.55 -13.79 2.36
N ASP A 38 38.69 -14.76 2.07
CA ASP A 38 39.01 -16.09 1.52
C ASP A 38 37.67 -16.85 1.35
N GLU A 39 37.36 -17.60 0.29
CA GLU A 39 37.98 -17.93 -1.00
C GLU A 39 36.94 -18.78 -1.76
N VAL A 40 37.24 -19.11 -3.03
CA VAL A 40 36.61 -20.05 -3.97
C VAL A 40 35.28 -19.69 -4.67
N SER A 41 35.14 -19.77 -6.00
CA SER A 41 36.09 -20.04 -7.08
C SER A 41 35.49 -19.63 -8.44
N GLU A 42 36.42 -19.36 -9.38
CA GLU A 42 36.35 -19.73 -10.82
C GLU A 42 35.44 -18.89 -11.75
N VAL A 43 35.88 -18.31 -12.88
CA VAL A 43 36.92 -18.72 -13.84
C VAL A 43 37.50 -17.49 -14.57
N GLN A 44 38.83 -17.52 -14.75
CA GLN A 44 39.72 -16.99 -15.81
C GLN A 44 39.03 -16.33 -17.03
N SER A 45 39.56 -15.27 -17.66
CA SER A 45 40.82 -15.31 -18.39
C SER A 45 41.08 -13.99 -19.12
N SER A 46 42.36 -13.64 -19.23
CA SER A 46 42.98 -12.76 -20.26
C SER A 46 42.86 -11.24 -20.11
N ARG A 47 43.93 -10.67 -19.54
CA ARG A 47 44.39 -9.30 -19.75
C ARG A 47 44.83 -9.09 -21.20
N GLU A 48 44.94 -7.80 -21.51
CA GLU A 48 45.82 -7.13 -22.48
C GLU A 48 45.06 -6.47 -23.64
N LEU A 49 45.29 -5.22 -24.04
CA LEU A 49 46.19 -4.16 -23.60
C LEU A 49 45.81 -2.88 -24.41
N TYR A 50 46.07 -1.72 -23.81
CA TYR A 50 46.27 -0.40 -24.44
C TYR A 50 45.09 0.47 -24.93
N HIS A 51 45.02 1.62 -24.24
CA HIS A 51 45.01 2.99 -24.76
C HIS A 51 43.70 3.79 -24.73
N SER A 52 43.71 4.70 -23.77
CA SER A 52 43.42 6.13 -23.94
C SER A 52 42.00 6.49 -24.31
N ILE A 53 41.30 6.98 -23.28
CA ILE A 53 40.15 7.88 -23.36
C ILE A 53 40.46 9.00 -24.34
N PRO A 54 39.75 9.13 -25.48
CA PRO A 54 39.55 10.42 -26.09
C PRO A 54 38.41 11.07 -25.29
N PHE A 55 38.79 12.05 -24.47
CA PHE A 55 37.90 13.17 -24.19
C PHE A 55 37.35 13.65 -25.53
N ASP A 56 36.02 13.78 -25.63
CA ASP A 56 35.23 14.35 -26.73
C ASP A 56 34.18 13.39 -27.29
N GLN A 57 33.21 13.05 -26.44
CA GLN A 57 31.88 12.79 -26.93
C GLN A 57 30.93 13.62 -26.08
N GLU A 58 30.54 14.77 -26.65
CA GLU A 58 29.43 15.59 -26.18
C GLU A 58 28.32 14.68 -25.68
N ILE A 59 28.10 14.69 -24.36
CA ILE A 59 26.85 14.22 -23.80
C ILE A 59 25.81 15.19 -24.34
N ARG A 60 25.27 14.86 -25.51
CA ARG A 60 24.07 15.46 -26.05
C ARG A 60 23.00 15.19 -25.01
N LEU A 61 22.84 16.12 -24.07
CA LEU A 61 21.73 16.24 -23.16
C LEU A 61 20.50 16.43 -24.05
N MET A 62 19.97 15.32 -24.58
CA MET A 62 18.64 15.30 -25.15
C MET A 62 17.70 15.48 -23.97
N SER A 63 17.54 16.74 -23.55
CA SER A 63 16.34 17.26 -22.92
C SER A 63 15.22 17.03 -23.93
N THR A 64 14.70 15.81 -24.00
CA THR A 64 13.40 15.58 -24.63
C THR A 64 12.42 16.47 -23.88
N PRO A 65 11.72 17.40 -24.55
CA PRO A 65 10.71 18.22 -23.90
C PRO A 65 9.73 17.28 -23.19
N PRO A 66 9.42 17.50 -21.90
CA PRO A 66 8.42 16.70 -21.23
C PRO A 66 7.15 16.71 -22.08
N PRO A 67 6.49 15.56 -22.28
CA PRO A 67 5.33 15.46 -23.16
C PRO A 67 4.36 16.59 -22.82
N HIS A 68 4.01 17.40 -23.82
CA HIS A 68 3.17 18.56 -23.60
C HIS A 68 1.76 18.08 -23.25
N VAL A 69 1.46 18.00 -21.96
CA VAL A 69 0.14 17.63 -21.47
C VAL A 69 -0.78 18.83 -21.67
N ASN A 70 -1.80 18.67 -22.52
CA ASN A 70 -2.87 19.65 -22.63
C ASN A 70 -3.81 19.53 -21.41
N TRP A 71 -3.49 20.29 -20.37
CA TRP A 71 -4.24 20.25 -19.10
C TRP A 71 -5.67 20.81 -19.19
N ILE A 72 -6.02 21.50 -20.27
CA ILE A 72 -7.34 22.11 -20.47
C ILE A 72 -8.37 21.05 -20.87
N GLU A 73 -8.00 20.15 -21.79
CA GLU A 73 -8.86 19.08 -22.32
C GLU A 73 -8.89 17.83 -21.42
N MET A 74 -7.99 17.76 -20.44
CA MET A 74 -7.87 16.61 -19.56
C MET A 74 -9.07 16.49 -18.61
N ASN A 75 -9.80 15.38 -18.69
CA ASN A 75 -10.92 15.07 -17.79
C ASN A 75 -10.46 14.83 -16.34
N THR A 76 -11.42 14.71 -15.40
CA THR A 76 -11.15 14.27 -14.02
C THR A 76 -10.29 13.01 -14.06
N PRO A 77 -9.14 12.98 -13.36
CA PRO A 77 -8.25 11.82 -13.44
C PRO A 77 -9.00 10.58 -12.98
N GLN A 78 -8.80 9.48 -13.71
CA GLN A 78 -9.21 8.15 -13.24
C GLN A 78 -8.61 7.91 -11.85
N LEU A 79 -9.22 7.01 -11.05
CA LEU A 79 -8.79 6.63 -9.70
C LEU A 79 -7.47 5.86 -9.69
N ASN A 80 -6.44 6.45 -10.27
CA ASN A 80 -5.08 5.97 -10.37
C ASN A 80 -4.18 6.97 -9.67
N LEU A 81 -3.55 6.54 -8.58
CA LEU A 81 -2.72 7.38 -7.73
C LEU A 81 -1.58 8.06 -8.50
N ARG A 82 -1.00 7.40 -9.52
CA ARG A 82 0.07 7.99 -10.33
C ARG A 82 -0.41 9.18 -11.15
N LYS A 83 -1.60 9.06 -11.76
CA LYS A 83 -2.19 10.16 -12.53
C LYS A 83 -2.60 11.31 -11.60
N ILE A 84 -3.19 10.99 -10.45
CA ILE A 84 -3.57 11.99 -9.45
C ILE A 84 -2.34 12.80 -8.99
N ARG A 85 -1.22 12.12 -8.67
CA ARG A 85 0.04 12.78 -8.29
C ARG A 85 0.58 13.73 -9.35
N GLN A 86 0.51 13.35 -10.64
CA GLN A 86 0.95 14.23 -11.72
C GLN A 86 0.13 15.54 -11.77
N TYR A 87 -1.17 15.48 -11.48
CA TYR A 87 -2.01 16.67 -11.41
C TYR A 87 -1.68 17.50 -10.16
N GLU A 88 -1.40 16.85 -9.02
CA GLU A 88 -0.95 17.52 -7.80
C GLU A 88 0.37 18.26 -8.01
N GLU A 89 1.36 17.59 -8.60
CA GLU A 89 2.67 18.17 -8.94
C GLU A 89 2.51 19.38 -9.86
N TYR A 90 1.64 19.28 -10.88
CA TYR A 90 1.33 20.42 -11.75
C TYR A 90 0.72 21.59 -10.96
N VAL A 91 -0.29 21.33 -10.13
CA VAL A 91 -0.95 22.39 -9.35
C VAL A 91 0.02 23.02 -8.35
N ALA A 92 0.84 22.22 -7.67
CA ALA A 92 1.85 22.68 -6.71
C ALA A 92 2.87 23.60 -7.39
N LEU A 93 3.47 23.16 -8.50
CA LEU A 93 4.43 23.98 -9.26
C LEU A 93 3.82 25.31 -9.70
N ARG A 94 2.56 25.31 -10.15
CA ARG A 94 1.88 26.55 -10.58
C ARG A 94 1.58 27.50 -9.41
N ILE A 95 1.28 26.97 -8.23
CA ILE A 95 1.10 27.75 -7.00
C ILE A 95 2.45 28.34 -6.58
N GLU A 96 3.52 27.54 -6.56
CA GLU A 96 4.87 28.01 -6.21
C GLU A 96 5.35 29.12 -7.16
N CYS A 97 5.18 28.94 -8.47
CA CYS A 97 5.49 29.98 -9.44
C CYS A 97 4.66 31.25 -9.19
N SER A 98 3.36 31.11 -8.89
CA SER A 98 2.47 32.24 -8.61
C SER A 98 2.88 33.01 -7.35
N VAL A 99 3.30 32.30 -6.30
CA VAL A 99 3.83 32.90 -5.07
C VAL A 99 5.16 33.62 -5.32
N ALA A 100 6.07 33.00 -6.08
CA ALA A 100 7.38 33.57 -6.38
C ALA A 100 7.30 34.80 -7.31
N SER A 101 6.43 34.78 -8.31
CA SER A 101 6.28 35.87 -9.28
C SER A 101 5.29 36.95 -8.82
N GLY A 102 4.47 36.67 -7.80
CA GLY A 102 3.36 37.53 -7.38
C GLY A 102 2.21 37.61 -8.39
N THR A 103 2.21 36.79 -9.46
CA THR A 103 1.13 36.77 -10.45
C THR A 103 -0.02 35.90 -9.95
N PRO A 104 -1.30 36.30 -10.12
CA PRO A 104 -2.43 35.49 -9.69
C PRO A 104 -2.53 34.18 -10.48
N LEU A 105 -3.10 33.16 -9.83
CA LEU A 105 -3.26 31.84 -10.42
C LEU A 105 -4.27 31.86 -11.58
N THR A 106 -3.95 31.19 -12.69
CA THR A 106 -4.87 31.09 -13.83
C THR A 106 -6.09 30.23 -13.52
N PRO A 107 -7.29 30.56 -14.06
CA PRO A 107 -8.52 29.80 -13.79
C PRO A 107 -8.43 28.33 -14.21
N SER A 108 -7.58 28.00 -15.18
CA SER A 108 -7.29 26.62 -15.59
C SER A 108 -6.68 25.79 -14.44
N VAL A 109 -5.76 26.37 -13.66
CA VAL A 109 -5.14 25.67 -12.51
C VAL A 109 -6.17 25.44 -11.41
N SER A 110 -7.06 26.42 -11.16
CA SER A 110 -8.18 26.24 -10.23
C SER A 110 -9.09 25.08 -10.66
N HIS A 111 -9.40 24.99 -11.95
CA HIS A 111 -10.22 23.90 -12.50
C HIS A 111 -9.56 22.53 -12.36
N ILE A 112 -8.24 22.45 -12.60
CA ILE A 112 -7.46 21.21 -12.44
C ILE A 112 -7.41 20.80 -10.96
N ASN A 113 -7.21 21.75 -10.05
CA ASN A 113 -7.23 21.49 -8.61
C ASN A 113 -8.60 20.94 -8.15
N GLU A 114 -9.70 21.46 -8.70
CA GLU A 114 -11.03 20.91 -8.42
C GLU A 114 -11.17 19.45 -8.88
N LYS A 115 -10.62 19.11 -10.05
CA LYS A 115 -10.58 17.72 -10.55
C LYS A 115 -9.79 16.81 -9.63
N VAL A 116 -8.63 17.25 -9.14
CA VAL A 116 -7.82 16.52 -8.14
C VAL A 116 -8.64 16.29 -6.88
N ARG A 117 -9.24 17.34 -6.32
CA ARG A 117 -10.07 17.22 -5.11
C ARG A 117 -11.22 16.21 -5.29
N LYS A 118 -11.90 16.23 -6.43
CA LYS A 118 -12.97 15.27 -6.76
C LYS A 118 -12.44 13.83 -6.80
N ALA A 119 -11.28 13.62 -7.41
CA ALA A 119 -10.64 12.30 -7.46
C ALA A 119 -10.25 11.79 -6.06
N HIS A 120 -9.64 12.64 -5.22
CA HIS A 120 -9.29 12.28 -3.84
C HIS A 120 -10.52 11.93 -3.00
N SER A 121 -11.56 12.76 -3.07
CA SER A 121 -12.80 12.52 -2.33
C SER A 121 -13.42 11.17 -2.74
N THR A 122 -13.43 10.89 -4.04
CA THR A 122 -14.00 9.63 -4.56
C THR A 122 -13.15 8.43 -4.12
N LEU A 123 -11.82 8.55 -4.19
CA LEU A 123 -10.91 7.50 -3.75
C LEU A 123 -11.05 7.19 -2.25
N ALA A 124 -11.14 8.22 -1.41
CA ALA A 124 -11.34 8.07 0.01
C ALA A 124 -12.68 7.40 0.34
N LEU A 125 -13.78 7.85 -0.28
CA LEU A 125 -15.11 7.24 -0.08
C LEU A 125 -15.14 5.77 -0.51
N ASN A 126 -14.51 5.45 -1.64
CA ASN A 126 -14.39 4.06 -2.10
C ASN A 126 -13.57 3.21 -1.14
N GLY A 127 -12.47 3.74 -0.60
CA GLY A 127 -11.65 3.05 0.40
C GLY A 127 -12.40 2.77 1.70
N ILE A 128 -13.15 3.76 2.21
CA ILE A 128 -14.00 3.60 3.40
C ILE A 128 -15.07 2.53 3.15
N THR A 129 -15.78 2.64 2.03
CA THR A 129 -16.84 1.69 1.65
C THR A 129 -16.30 0.28 1.50
N ALA A 130 -15.18 0.09 0.78
CA ALA A 130 -14.54 -1.21 0.63
C ALA A 130 -14.13 -1.82 1.99
N THR A 131 -13.60 -1.00 2.89
CA THR A 131 -13.22 -1.45 4.24
C THR A 131 -14.43 -1.87 5.06
N GLN A 132 -15.53 -1.12 4.98
CA GLN A 132 -16.79 -1.45 5.65
C GLN A 132 -17.38 -2.76 5.11
N GLU A 133 -17.45 -2.92 3.79
CA GLU A 133 -17.93 -4.15 3.17
C GLU A 133 -17.08 -5.36 3.55
N MET A 134 -15.74 -5.20 3.57
CA MET A 134 -14.83 -6.26 3.99
C MET A 134 -15.03 -6.66 5.45
N ARG A 135 -15.30 -5.69 6.33
CA ARG A 135 -15.65 -5.96 7.73
C ARG A 135 -16.93 -6.76 7.83
N LEU A 136 -17.98 -6.38 7.12
CA LEU A 136 -19.27 -7.10 7.12
C LEU A 136 -19.12 -8.53 6.60
N LEU A 137 -18.35 -8.74 5.53
CA LEU A 137 -18.06 -10.08 5.00
C LEU A 137 -17.28 -10.94 5.99
N LYS A 138 -16.26 -10.37 6.65
CA LYS A 138 -15.49 -11.07 7.69
C LYS A 138 -16.39 -11.48 8.86
N GLU A 139 -17.25 -10.57 9.33
CA GLU A 139 -18.16 -10.83 10.44
C GLU A 139 -19.20 -11.89 10.08
N LYS A 140 -19.77 -11.83 8.87
CA LYS A 140 -20.68 -12.86 8.34
C LYS A 140 -20.01 -14.23 8.29
N ASN A 141 -18.77 -14.31 7.81
CA ASN A 141 -18.01 -15.55 7.74
C ASN A 141 -17.69 -16.09 9.14
N LEU A 142 -17.32 -15.23 10.09
CA LEU A 142 -17.10 -15.64 11.47
C LEU A 142 -18.37 -16.20 12.10
N ARG A 143 -19.51 -15.54 11.91
CA ARG A 143 -20.82 -16.06 12.37
C ARG A 143 -21.16 -17.40 11.73
N ARG A 144 -20.84 -17.60 10.43
CA ARG A 144 -21.02 -18.89 9.76
C ARG A 144 -20.12 -19.96 10.40
N SER A 145 -18.83 -19.68 10.57
CA SER A 145 -17.89 -20.60 11.19
C SER A 145 -18.29 -20.99 12.62
N ALA A 146 -18.75 -20.04 13.43
CA ALA A 146 -19.24 -20.32 14.78
C ALA A 146 -20.48 -21.25 14.77
N ARG A 147 -21.41 -21.05 13.83
CA ARG A 147 -22.54 -21.97 13.65
C ARG A 147 -22.06 -23.35 13.23
N ASP A 148 -21.16 -23.45 12.25
CA ASP A 148 -20.66 -24.74 11.75
C ASP A 148 -19.96 -25.54 12.86
N GLN A 149 -19.18 -24.87 13.71
CA GLN A 149 -18.56 -25.47 14.90
C GLN A 149 -19.60 -25.95 15.92
N GLY A 150 -20.59 -25.12 16.25
CA GLY A 150 -21.66 -25.50 17.18
C GLY A 150 -22.60 -26.60 16.65
N THR A 151 -22.59 -26.84 15.34
CA THR A 151 -23.46 -27.80 14.65
C THR A 151 -22.76 -29.14 14.38
N THR A 152 -21.50 -29.28 14.78
CA THR A 152 -20.73 -30.52 14.63
C THR A 152 -21.02 -31.45 15.81
N ILE A 153 -21.58 -32.64 15.51
CA ILE A 153 -21.91 -33.67 16.50
C ILE A 153 -20.98 -34.86 16.30
N ILE A 154 -20.38 -35.39 17.36
CA ILE A 154 -19.58 -36.62 17.30
C ILE A 154 -20.52 -37.82 17.38
N ALA A 155 -20.63 -38.60 16.31
CA ALA A 155 -21.37 -39.86 16.29
C ALA A 155 -20.42 -41.07 16.39
N ASN A 156 -20.99 -42.27 16.58
CA ASN A 156 -20.24 -43.53 16.69
C ASN A 156 -19.28 -43.82 15.53
N TYR A 157 -19.48 -43.18 14.37
CA TYR A 157 -18.67 -43.35 13.15
C TYR A 157 -18.01 -42.03 12.71
N GLY A 158 -17.61 -41.20 13.68
CA GLY A 158 -16.93 -39.92 13.46
C GLY A 158 -17.84 -38.69 13.47
N PRO A 159 -17.26 -37.48 13.29
CA PRO A 159 -18.01 -36.23 13.32
C PRO A 159 -19.00 -36.10 12.15
N ILE A 160 -20.20 -35.64 12.44
CA ILE A 160 -21.29 -35.39 11.49
C ILE A 160 -21.73 -33.92 11.66
N THR A 161 -21.96 -33.23 10.55
CA THR A 161 -22.50 -31.86 10.51
C THR A 161 -23.94 -31.89 9.97
N VAL A 162 -24.75 -30.87 10.25
CA VAL A 162 -26.17 -30.81 9.81
C VAL A 162 -26.33 -30.86 8.28
N TYR A 163 -25.30 -30.51 7.51
CA TYR A 163 -25.30 -30.60 6.05
C TYR A 163 -24.85 -31.97 5.51
N ASN A 164 -24.36 -32.87 6.37
CA ASN A 164 -23.96 -34.21 5.97
C ASN A 164 -25.15 -35.19 6.05
N ALA A 165 -25.83 -35.41 4.93
CA ALA A 165 -26.78 -36.51 4.82
C ALA A 165 -26.03 -37.84 4.60
N ARG A 166 -25.99 -38.72 5.62
CA ARG A 166 -25.53 -40.10 5.44
C ARG A 166 -26.72 -40.98 5.04
N LEU A 167 -26.72 -41.45 3.80
CA LEU A 167 -27.68 -42.42 3.30
C LEU A 167 -27.50 -43.76 4.04
N ARG A 168 -28.53 -44.24 4.74
CA ARG A 168 -28.58 -45.61 5.26
C ARG A 168 -29.32 -46.47 4.25
N VAL A 169 -28.59 -47.29 3.50
CA VAL A 169 -29.19 -48.30 2.61
C VAL A 169 -29.09 -49.64 3.32
N ALA A 170 -30.24 -50.26 3.60
CA ALA A 170 -30.26 -51.65 4.00
C ALA A 170 -29.95 -52.50 2.76
N LYS A 171 -28.93 -53.36 2.82
CA LYS A 171 -28.77 -54.42 1.82
C LYS A 171 -29.81 -55.48 2.11
N ASP A 172 -30.75 -55.67 1.18
CA ASP A 172 -31.61 -56.84 1.20
C ASP A 172 -30.74 -58.07 0.94
N GLN A 173 -30.87 -59.09 1.79
CA GLN A 173 -30.09 -60.33 1.70
C GLN A 173 -30.66 -61.31 0.65
N HIS A 174 -31.75 -60.94 -0.04
CA HIS A 174 -32.52 -61.84 -0.90
C HIS A 174 -32.50 -61.47 -2.38
N ASN A 175 -31.40 -60.93 -2.91
CA ASN A 175 -31.23 -60.72 -4.35
C ASN A 175 -30.09 -61.56 -4.92
#